data_AF-A0A1Y1RK07-F1
#
_entry.id   AF-A0A1Y1RK07-F1
#
_cell.length_a   1.000
_cell.length_b   1.000
_cell.length_c   1.000
_cell.angle_alpha   90.00
_cell.angle_beta   90.00
_cell.angle_gamma   90.00
#
_symmetry.space_group_name_H-M   'P 1'
#
loop_
_entity.id
_entity.type
_entity.pdbx_description
1 polymer ?
#
loop_
_entity_poly.entity_id
_entity_poly.type
_entity_poly.pdbx_seq_one_letter_code
_entity_poly.pdbx_strand_id
1 'polypeptide(L)'
;MTEPNTLNSIYTIGYGNRAIGDFIALIKCYGIDYVADVRSAPFSAFNEDFSKIKLERRLKENGVGYLFIGRQLGGKPDDMKYFTNEKIDYAKLSRAPFYRDGISRLATALDKKYRVALMCSELKPEQCHRSKLISETLVQNGIDVRHIDELGELKSQSEVMRRLTGGQQGLFGHTFGSVKSYRKNKRKL
;
A
#
# COMPACT_ATOMS: atom_id res chain seq x y z
N MET A 1 7.13 8.48 27.91
CA MET A 1 6.88 7.47 26.88
C MET A 1 5.44 7.67 26.45
N THR A 2 5.20 8.35 25.33
CA THR A 2 3.85 8.65 24.85
C THR A 2 3.31 7.44 24.12
N GLU A 3 2.21 6.87 24.62
CA GLU A 3 1.40 5.89 23.89
C GLU A 3 1.18 6.38 22.44
N PRO A 4 1.49 5.57 21.43
CA PRO A 4 1.31 5.99 20.05
C PRO A 4 -0.17 6.29 19.80
N ASN A 5 -0.46 7.52 19.40
CA ASN A 5 -1.82 7.98 19.14
C ASN A 5 -2.40 7.23 17.92
N THR A 6 -3.05 6.09 18.17
CA THR A 6 -3.58 5.17 17.15
C THR A 6 -4.69 5.76 16.27
N LEU A 7 -5.17 6.98 16.59
CA LEU A 7 -6.14 7.74 15.82
C LEU A 7 -5.53 8.49 14.61
N ASN A 8 -4.20 8.52 14.48
CA ASN A 8 -3.49 9.25 13.44
C ASN A 8 -2.66 8.34 12.51
N SER A 9 -2.89 7.02 12.55
CA SER A 9 -2.12 6.07 11.75
C SER A 9 -2.88 5.61 10.49
N ILE A 10 -2.16 5.47 9.38
CA ILE A 10 -2.61 4.72 8.21
C ILE A 10 -2.28 3.25 8.41
N TYR A 11 -3.25 2.38 8.16
CA TYR A 11 -3.03 0.94 8.18
C TYR A 11 -2.64 0.45 6.79
N THR A 12 -1.98 -0.69 6.69
CA THR A 12 -1.80 -1.38 5.42
C THR A 12 -2.08 -2.87 5.57
N ILE A 13 -2.56 -3.51 4.52
CA ILE A 13 -2.87 -4.94 4.51
C ILE A 13 -2.59 -5.55 3.14
N GLY A 14 -2.09 -6.77 3.14
CA GLY A 14 -1.94 -7.60 1.95
C GLY A 14 -2.95 -8.73 1.97
N TYR A 15 -3.69 -8.95 0.88
CA TYR A 15 -4.59 -10.10 0.86
C TYR A 15 -3.86 -11.40 0.57
N GLY A 16 -2.84 -11.42 -0.29
CA GLY A 16 -2.06 -12.63 -0.59
C GLY A 16 -2.93 -13.86 -0.88
N ASN A 17 -2.79 -14.87 -0.03
CA ASN A 17 -3.57 -16.11 -0.03
C ASN A 17 -4.63 -16.18 1.10
N ARG A 18 -4.93 -15.06 1.77
CA ARG A 18 -5.97 -15.02 2.82
C ARG A 18 -7.33 -15.38 2.23
N ALA A 19 -8.14 -16.09 3.02
CA ALA A 19 -9.56 -16.20 2.72
C ALA A 19 -10.23 -14.83 2.92
N ILE A 20 -11.30 -14.57 2.17
CA ILE A 20 -12.03 -13.29 2.30
C ILE A 20 -12.59 -13.11 3.72
N GLY A 21 -12.99 -14.19 4.39
CA GLY A 21 -13.45 -14.16 5.79
C GLY A 21 -12.38 -13.64 6.75
N ASP A 22 -11.16 -14.19 6.67
CA ASP A 22 -10.02 -13.77 7.51
C ASP A 22 -9.64 -12.31 7.25
N PHE A 23 -9.68 -11.90 5.97
CA PHE A 23 -9.43 -10.51 5.60
C PHE A 23 -10.45 -9.57 6.23
N ILE A 24 -11.75 -9.86 6.10
CA ILE A 24 -12.80 -9.05 6.72
C ILE A 24 -12.69 -9.05 8.25
N ALA A 25 -12.33 -10.18 8.86
CA ALA A 25 -12.12 -10.27 10.30
C ALA A 25 -11.00 -9.31 10.76
N LEU A 26 -9.88 -9.24 10.03
CA LEU A 26 -8.79 -8.30 10.33
C LEU A 26 -9.21 -6.85 10.14
N ILE A 27 -9.92 -6.53 9.05
CA ILE A 27 -10.46 -5.19 8.80
C ILE A 27 -11.34 -4.73 9.97
N LYS A 28 -12.23 -5.60 10.46
CA LYS A 28 -13.07 -5.32 11.63
C LYS A 28 -12.27 -5.23 12.94
N CYS A 29 -11.35 -6.15 13.16
CA CYS A 29 -10.51 -6.20 14.36
C CYS A 29 -9.76 -4.87 14.59
N TYR A 30 -9.25 -4.26 13.51
CA TYR A 30 -8.54 -2.98 13.58
C TYR A 30 -9.45 -1.75 13.37
N GLY A 31 -10.77 -1.95 13.28
CA GLY A 31 -11.76 -0.89 13.17
C GLY A 31 -11.65 -0.07 11.89
N ILE A 32 -11.23 -0.67 10.78
CA ILE A 32 -10.99 0.05 9.53
C ILE A 32 -12.31 0.52 8.91
N ASP A 33 -12.42 1.84 8.66
CA ASP A 33 -13.59 2.46 8.01
C ASP A 33 -13.53 2.33 6.49
N TYR A 34 -12.33 2.46 5.91
CA TYR A 34 -12.13 2.41 4.46
C TYR A 34 -10.94 1.55 4.07
N VAL A 35 -11.16 0.67 3.09
CA VAL A 35 -10.09 -0.01 2.38
C VAL A 35 -9.76 0.79 1.12
N ALA A 36 -8.55 1.35 1.09
CA ALA A 36 -7.99 2.03 -0.07
C ALA A 36 -7.18 1.03 -0.91
N ASP A 37 -7.73 0.62 -2.04
CA ASP A 37 -7.07 -0.28 -2.99
C ASP A 37 -5.99 0.47 -3.78
N VAL A 38 -4.72 0.15 -3.48
CA VAL A 38 -3.53 0.74 -4.09
C VAL A 38 -2.92 -0.16 -5.17
N ARG A 39 -3.67 -1.12 -5.72
CA ARG A 39 -3.22 -1.92 -6.87
C ARG A 39 -3.39 -1.12 -8.16
N SER A 40 -2.40 -1.10 -9.05
CA SER A 40 -2.59 -0.49 -10.38
C SER A 40 -3.75 -1.13 -11.16
N ALA A 41 -3.99 -2.43 -10.98
CA ALA A 41 -5.14 -3.14 -11.53
C ALA A 41 -5.91 -3.83 -10.38
N PRO A 42 -7.16 -3.43 -10.09
CA PRO A 42 -7.94 -3.95 -8.96
C PRO A 42 -8.64 -5.28 -9.33
N PHE A 43 -7.87 -6.21 -9.88
CA PHE A 43 -8.31 -7.53 -10.31
C PHE A 43 -7.39 -8.58 -9.71
N SER A 44 -7.94 -9.75 -9.40
CA SER A 44 -7.19 -10.91 -8.94
C SER A 44 -7.67 -12.15 -9.68
N ALA A 45 -6.78 -12.74 -10.49
CA ALA A 45 -7.04 -14.01 -11.16
C ALA A 45 -6.94 -15.22 -10.22
N PHE A 46 -6.20 -15.07 -9.12
CA PHE A 46 -5.94 -16.16 -8.16
C PHE A 46 -7.07 -16.31 -7.13
N ASN A 47 -7.66 -15.19 -6.71
CA ASN A 47 -8.77 -15.19 -5.78
C ASN A 47 -9.79 -14.14 -6.21
N GLU A 48 -10.88 -14.59 -6.83
CA GLU A 48 -11.90 -13.72 -7.40
C GLU A 48 -12.58 -12.82 -6.36
N ASP A 49 -12.66 -13.24 -5.09
CA ASP A 49 -13.26 -12.41 -4.02
C ASP A 49 -12.52 -11.09 -3.83
N PHE A 50 -11.25 -11.02 -4.22
CA PHE A 50 -10.44 -9.79 -4.21
C PHE A 50 -10.48 -9.01 -5.52
N SER A 51 -11.34 -9.38 -6.48
CA SER A 51 -11.66 -8.52 -7.62
C SER A 51 -12.54 -7.36 -7.19
N LYS A 52 -12.31 -6.17 -7.76
CA LYS A 52 -12.95 -4.89 -7.35
C LYS A 52 -14.42 -5.03 -6.95
N ILE A 53 -15.26 -5.53 -7.86
CA ILE A 53 -16.72 -5.58 -7.67
C ILE A 53 -17.10 -6.48 -6.49
N LYS A 54 -16.50 -7.67 -6.40
CA LYS A 54 -16.78 -8.63 -5.31
C LYS A 54 -16.27 -8.07 -3.98
N LEU A 55 -15.04 -7.55 -3.94
CA LEU A 55 -14.44 -6.98 -2.75
C LEU A 55 -15.22 -5.78 -2.22
N GLU A 56 -15.58 -4.84 -3.10
CA GLU A 56 -16.39 -3.66 -2.77
C GLU A 56 -17.74 -4.06 -2.15
N ARG A 57 -18.41 -5.06 -2.72
CA ARG A 57 -19.65 -5.60 -2.15
C ARG A 57 -19.42 -6.22 -0.77
N ARG A 58 -18.39 -7.06 -0.61
CA ARG A 58 -18.08 -7.71 0.68
C ARG A 58 -17.74 -6.71 1.78
N LEU A 59 -16.99 -5.66 1.45
CA LEU A 59 -16.69 -4.59 2.39
C LEU A 59 -17.94 -3.82 2.80
N LYS A 60 -18.78 -3.46 1.82
CA LYS A 60 -20.04 -2.76 2.08
C LYS A 60 -21.00 -3.56 2.96
N GLU A 61 -21.14 -4.87 2.70
CA GLU A 61 -21.92 -5.81 3.55
C GLU A 61 -21.44 -5.82 5.01
N ASN A 62 -20.19 -5.42 5.25
CA ASN A 62 -19.57 -5.37 6.57
C ASN A 62 -19.40 -3.94 7.12
N GLY A 63 -20.05 -2.95 6.50
CA GLY A 63 -20.01 -1.55 6.94
C GLY A 63 -18.73 -0.80 6.60
N VAL A 64 -17.89 -1.34 5.71
CA VAL A 64 -16.58 -0.80 5.36
C VAL A 64 -16.64 -0.19 3.95
N GLY A 65 -16.14 1.03 3.81
CA GLY A 65 -16.03 1.70 2.53
C GLY A 65 -14.91 1.13 1.67
N TYR A 66 -15.09 1.17 0.36
CA TYR A 66 -14.06 0.81 -0.61
C TYR A 66 -13.67 2.03 -1.44
N LEU A 67 -12.37 2.28 -1.56
CA LEU A 67 -11.83 3.35 -2.39
C LEU A 67 -10.75 2.81 -3.31
N PHE A 68 -10.96 2.92 -4.62
CA PHE A 68 -9.88 2.65 -5.58
C PHE A 68 -8.99 3.89 -5.75
N ILE A 69 -7.71 3.76 -5.39
CA ILE A 69 -6.70 4.83 -5.53
C ILE A 69 -5.45 4.33 -6.29
N GLY A 70 -5.56 3.19 -6.96
CA GLY A 70 -4.49 2.59 -7.76
C GLY A 70 -3.98 3.45 -8.93
N ARG A 71 -4.78 4.40 -9.44
CA ARG A 71 -4.31 5.35 -10.47
C ARG A 71 -3.25 6.30 -9.91
N GLN A 72 -3.37 6.68 -8.64
CA GLN A 72 -2.45 7.59 -7.97
C GLN A 72 -1.31 6.83 -7.29
N LEU A 73 -1.65 5.76 -6.57
CA LEU A 73 -0.77 5.05 -5.63
C LEU A 73 -0.48 3.60 -6.05
N GLY A 74 -0.78 3.23 -7.30
CA GLY A 74 -0.65 1.88 -7.85
C GLY A 74 0.76 1.29 -7.84
N GLY A 75 1.77 2.14 -7.72
CA GLY A 75 3.18 1.73 -7.80
C GLY A 75 3.65 1.34 -9.21
N LYS A 76 2.75 1.27 -10.21
CA LYS A 76 3.07 1.07 -11.63
C LYS A 76 2.46 2.18 -12.49
N PRO A 77 3.24 3.22 -12.86
CA PRO A 77 2.80 4.28 -13.75
C PRO A 77 2.87 3.85 -15.22
N ASP A 78 2.10 4.52 -16.08
CA ASP A 78 2.09 4.27 -17.54
C ASP A 78 3.26 4.93 -18.28
N ASP A 79 3.77 6.05 -17.74
CA ASP A 79 4.80 6.87 -18.38
C ASP A 79 6.22 6.38 -18.03
N MET A 80 7.03 6.12 -19.06
CA MET A 80 8.40 5.61 -18.94
C MET A 80 9.35 6.58 -18.24
N LYS A 81 9.02 7.87 -18.11
CA LYS A 81 9.87 8.83 -17.38
C LYS A 81 10.06 8.46 -15.90
N TYR A 82 9.15 7.68 -15.33
CA TYR A 82 9.23 7.17 -13.96
C TYR A 82 10.02 5.86 -13.84
N PHE A 83 10.72 5.46 -14.91
CA PHE A 83 11.56 4.27 -14.92
C PHE A 83 13.04 4.67 -15.02
N THR A 84 13.89 3.85 -14.42
CA THR A 84 15.35 3.89 -14.53
C THR A 84 15.82 2.45 -14.69
N ASN A 85 16.58 2.15 -15.76
CA ASN A 85 17.04 0.79 -16.06
C ASN A 85 15.91 -0.27 -16.05
N GLU A 86 14.80 0.02 -16.75
CA GLU A 86 13.61 -0.86 -16.85
C GLU A 86 12.87 -1.13 -15.53
N LYS A 87 13.31 -0.52 -14.43
CA LYS A 87 12.66 -0.60 -13.12
C LYS A 87 11.97 0.70 -12.79
N ILE A 88 10.91 0.61 -12.01
CA ILE A 88 10.19 1.78 -11.52
C ILE A 88 11.07 2.48 -10.49
N ASP A 89 11.31 3.76 -10.73
CA ASP A 89 12.11 4.65 -9.90
C ASP A 89 11.18 5.37 -8.92
N TYR A 90 11.19 4.90 -7.66
CA TYR A 90 10.31 5.45 -6.63
C TYR A 90 10.66 6.89 -6.27
N ALA A 91 11.91 7.33 -6.42
CA ALA A 91 12.29 8.72 -6.16
C ALA A 91 11.70 9.67 -7.21
N LYS A 92 11.60 9.24 -8.48
CA LYS A 92 10.89 9.99 -9.52
C LYS A 92 9.38 9.93 -9.31
N LEU A 93 8.84 8.75 -9.01
CA LEU A 93 7.41 8.53 -8.87
C LEU A 93 6.82 9.30 -7.67
N SER A 94 7.54 9.37 -6.55
CA SER A 94 7.08 10.11 -5.35
C SER A 94 6.94 11.62 -5.56
N ARG A 95 7.59 12.15 -6.60
CA ARG A 95 7.51 13.57 -7.00
C ARG A 95 6.40 13.85 -8.01
N ALA A 96 5.75 12.82 -8.55
CA ALA A 96 4.71 12.98 -9.55
C ALA A 96 3.48 13.70 -8.96
N PRO A 97 2.85 14.65 -9.68
CA PRO A 97 1.69 15.38 -9.19
C PRO A 97 0.52 14.45 -8.80
N PHE A 98 0.20 13.45 -9.63
CA PHE A 98 -0.87 12.49 -9.34
C PHE A 98 -0.60 11.65 -8.08
N TYR A 99 0.67 11.37 -7.80
CA TYR A 99 1.06 10.59 -6.63
C TYR A 99 0.88 11.44 -5.37
N ARG A 100 1.35 12.69 -5.41
CA ARG A 100 1.18 13.65 -4.31
C ARG A 100 -0.29 13.94 -4.01
N ASP A 101 -1.13 14.02 -5.05
CA ASP A 101 -2.60 14.07 -4.88
C ASP A 101 -3.13 12.86 -4.09
N GLY A 102 -2.69 11.65 -4.46
CA GLY A 102 -3.05 10.43 -3.73
C GLY A 102 -2.64 10.47 -2.25
N ILE A 103 -1.44 10.95 -1.94
CA ILE A 103 -0.96 11.11 -0.55
C ILE A 103 -1.80 12.16 0.20
N SER A 104 -2.09 13.29 -0.42
CA SER A 104 -2.92 14.35 0.18
C SER A 104 -4.33 13.85 0.53
N ARG A 105 -4.91 12.99 -0.31
CA ARG A 105 -6.21 12.36 -0.05
C ARG A 105 -6.19 11.45 1.18
N LEU A 106 -5.08 10.75 1.43
CA LEU A 106 -4.92 9.95 2.65
C LEU A 106 -4.79 10.83 3.89
N ALA A 107 -4.01 11.91 3.81
CA ALA A 107 -3.91 12.90 4.90
C ALA A 107 -5.28 13.52 5.23
N THR A 108 -6.04 13.91 4.21
CA THR A 108 -7.41 14.42 4.39
C THR A 108 -8.33 13.41 5.09
N ALA A 109 -8.18 12.10 4.81
CA ALA A 109 -8.97 11.07 5.48
C ALA A 109 -8.63 10.97 6.97
N LEU A 110 -7.35 11.10 7.34
CA LEU A 110 -6.91 11.15 8.73
C LEU A 110 -7.40 12.40 9.46
N ASP A 111 -7.38 13.56 8.80
CA ASP A 111 -7.90 14.80 9.37
C ASP A 111 -9.39 14.67 9.71
N LYS A 112 -10.13 13.94 8.86
CA LYS A 112 -11.53 13.57 9.07
C LYS A 112 -11.74 12.39 10.03
N LYS A 113 -10.68 11.89 10.66
CA LYS A 113 -10.69 10.80 11.65
C LYS A 113 -11.15 9.44 11.11
N TYR A 114 -11.01 9.20 9.80
CA TYR A 114 -11.23 7.88 9.23
C TYR A 114 -10.01 6.98 9.40
N ARG A 115 -10.23 5.73 9.82
CA ARG A 115 -9.22 4.67 9.84
C ARG A 115 -9.16 4.02 8.46
N VAL A 116 -8.07 4.25 7.74
CA VAL A 116 -7.88 3.77 6.37
C VAL A 116 -6.84 2.65 6.33
N ALA A 117 -7.15 1.55 5.63
CA ALA A 117 -6.18 0.51 5.30
C ALA A 117 -5.81 0.54 3.81
N LEU A 118 -4.53 0.76 3.50
CA LEU A 118 -3.97 0.60 2.16
C LEU A 118 -3.86 -0.88 1.81
N MET A 119 -4.57 -1.34 0.80
CA MET A 119 -4.64 -2.73 0.41
C MET A 119 -3.90 -3.02 -0.90
N CYS A 120 -3.08 -4.07 -0.90
CA CYS A 120 -2.41 -4.60 -2.09
C CYS A 120 -2.42 -6.15 -2.13
N SER A 121 -1.86 -6.74 -3.18
CA SER A 121 -1.80 -8.19 -3.42
C SER A 121 -0.77 -8.93 -2.58
N GLU A 122 0.43 -8.38 -2.38
CA GLU A 122 1.50 -9.09 -1.67
C GLU A 122 1.13 -9.27 -0.20
N LEU A 123 1.21 -10.50 0.32
CA LEU A 123 0.87 -10.77 1.72
C LEU A 123 1.78 -9.98 2.67
N LYS A 124 3.09 -10.14 2.49
CA LYS A 124 4.11 -9.52 3.33
C LYS A 124 4.36 -8.06 2.95
N PRO A 125 4.32 -7.10 3.91
CA PRO A 125 4.50 -5.69 3.61
C PRO A 125 5.88 -5.38 3.02
N GLU A 126 6.96 -6.03 3.46
CA GLU A 126 8.33 -5.83 2.95
C GLU A 126 8.51 -6.27 1.48
N GLN A 127 7.56 -6.99 0.91
CA GLN A 127 7.60 -7.40 -0.50
C GLN A 127 6.85 -6.40 -1.42
N CYS A 128 6.09 -5.49 -0.85
CA CYS A 128 5.12 -4.65 -1.55
C CYS A 128 5.61 -3.21 -1.76
N HIS A 129 5.10 -2.52 -2.77
CA HIS A 129 5.33 -1.08 -2.93
C HIS A 129 4.64 -0.26 -1.85
N ARG A 130 3.59 -0.80 -1.20
CA ARG A 130 2.89 -0.09 -0.13
C ARG A 130 3.84 0.35 0.98
N SER A 131 4.78 -0.51 1.39
CA SER A 131 5.81 -0.15 2.39
C SER A 131 6.95 0.67 1.78
N LYS A 132 7.46 0.27 0.61
CA LYS A 132 8.69 0.84 0.00
C LYS A 132 8.53 2.23 -0.63
N LEU A 133 7.30 2.61 -0.96
CA LEU A 133 6.99 3.86 -1.66
C LEU A 133 5.97 4.69 -0.86
N ILE A 134 4.77 4.14 -0.66
CA ILE A 134 3.66 4.90 -0.08
C ILE A 134 3.94 5.20 1.40
N SER A 135 4.25 4.17 2.19
CA SER A 135 4.52 4.31 3.62
C SER A 135 5.77 5.14 3.91
N GLU A 136 6.85 5.00 3.13
CA GLU A 136 8.01 5.89 3.23
C GLU A 136 7.61 7.36 3.04
N THR A 137 6.76 7.65 2.05
CA THR A 137 6.28 9.04 1.83
C THR A 137 5.40 9.52 2.98
N LEU A 138 4.50 8.68 3.50
CA LEU A 138 3.63 9.03 4.62
C LEU A 138 4.44 9.34 5.89
N VAL A 139 5.43 8.50 6.21
CA VAL A 139 6.30 8.70 7.38
C VAL A 139 7.15 9.96 7.23
N GLN A 140 7.65 10.26 6.03
CA GLN A 140 8.34 11.53 5.75
C GLN A 140 7.44 12.76 5.97
N ASN A 141 6.13 12.60 5.79
CA ASN A 141 5.13 13.64 6.07
C ASN A 141 4.62 13.62 7.52
N GLY A 142 5.26 12.85 8.43
CA GLY A 142 4.88 12.77 9.84
C GLY A 142 3.64 11.92 10.12
N ILE A 143 3.17 11.13 9.15
CA ILE A 143 2.02 10.23 9.31
C ILE A 143 2.53 8.84 9.73
N ASP A 144 2.03 8.34 10.86
CA ASP A 144 2.35 6.98 11.32
C ASP A 144 1.74 5.93 10.40
N VAL A 145 2.45 4.82 10.19
CA VAL A 145 1.97 3.70 9.39
C VAL A 145 2.11 2.39 10.15
N ARG A 146 1.01 1.63 10.17
CA ARG A 146 0.93 0.31 10.80
C ARG A 146 0.60 -0.75 9.76
N HIS A 147 1.44 -1.77 9.64
CA HIS A 147 1.26 -2.87 8.70
C HIS A 147 0.64 -4.06 9.39
N ILE A 148 -0.51 -4.51 8.89
CA ILE A 148 -1.07 -5.82 9.22
C ILE A 148 -0.27 -6.83 8.38
N ASP A 149 0.62 -7.58 9.04
CA ASP A 149 1.52 -8.52 8.37
C ASP A 149 0.84 -9.85 8.01
N GLU A 150 1.59 -10.85 7.57
CA GLU A 150 1.06 -12.17 7.18
C GLU A 150 0.38 -12.93 8.32
N LEU A 151 0.73 -12.65 9.58
CA LEU A 151 0.12 -13.26 10.76
C LEU A 151 -1.08 -12.45 11.26
N GLY A 152 -1.35 -11.29 10.65
CA GLY A 152 -2.40 -10.39 11.09
C GLY A 152 -1.97 -9.47 12.23
N GLU A 153 -0.67 -9.45 12.57
CA GLU A 153 -0.12 -8.60 13.63
C GLU A 153 0.26 -7.22 13.08
N LEU A 154 0.20 -6.20 13.95
CA LEU A 154 0.69 -4.87 13.60
C LEU A 154 2.21 -4.80 13.71
N LYS A 155 2.84 -4.27 12.66
CA LYS A 155 4.25 -3.89 12.62
C LYS A 155 4.37 -2.42 12.24
N SER A 156 5.34 -1.71 12.82
CA SER A 156 5.66 -0.35 12.39
C SER A 156 6.35 -0.36 11.02
N GLN A 157 6.37 0.79 10.35
CA GLN A 157 7.20 0.96 9.15
C GLN A 157 8.67 0.61 9.42
N SER A 158 9.24 1.07 10.55
CA SER A 158 10.65 0.79 10.88
C SER A 158 10.95 -0.71 11.05
N GLU A 159 10.04 -1.47 11.63
CA GLU A 159 10.17 -2.93 11.74
C GLU A 159 10.14 -3.61 10.37
N VAL A 160 9.23 -3.19 9.48
CA VAL A 160 9.13 -3.72 8.11
C VAL A 160 10.38 -3.38 7.30
N MET A 161 10.90 -2.16 7.40
CA MET A 161 12.13 -1.77 6.71
C MET A 161 13.33 -2.55 7.22
N ARG A 162 13.40 -2.86 8.52
CA ARG A 162 14.44 -3.72 9.09
C ARG A 162 14.37 -5.15 8.54
N ARG A 163 13.17 -5.72 8.37
CA ARG A 163 12.98 -7.04 7.72
C ARG A 163 13.47 -7.02 6.28
N LEU A 164 13.20 -5.93 5.55
CA LEU A 164 13.60 -5.77 4.15
C LEU A 164 15.12 -5.68 3.97
N THR A 165 15.82 -4.96 4.85
CA THR A 165 17.26 -4.69 4.70
C THR A 165 18.15 -5.65 5.49
N GLY A 166 17.57 -6.66 6.14
CA GLY A 166 18.30 -7.58 7.02
C GLY A 166 18.95 -6.89 8.23
N GLY A 167 18.42 -5.74 8.65
CA GLY A 167 18.98 -4.96 9.75
C GLY A 167 20.13 -4.00 9.39
N GLN A 168 20.59 -3.99 8.14
CA GLN A 168 21.59 -3.03 7.68
C GLN A 168 20.90 -1.74 7.22
N GLN A 169 21.06 -0.65 7.96
CA GLN A 169 20.72 0.69 7.47
C GLN A 169 21.88 1.18 6.61
N GLY A 170 21.65 1.37 5.31
CA GLY A 170 22.65 1.95 4.43
C GLY A 170 22.98 3.37 4.91
N LEU A 171 24.26 3.67 5.04
CA LEU A 171 24.79 4.97 5.50
C LEU A 171 24.28 6.17 4.67
N PHE A 172 23.76 5.93 3.46
CA PHE A 172 23.27 6.93 2.51
C PHE A 172 21.75 6.88 2.25
N GLY A 173 20.99 6.18 3.08
CA GLY A 173 19.58 5.89 2.81
C GLY A 173 19.43 4.83 1.73
N HIS A 174 18.32 4.09 1.78
CA HIS A 174 18.03 3.05 0.81
C HIS A 174 17.18 3.62 -0.33
N THR A 175 17.71 3.67 -1.56
CA THR A 175 16.92 3.96 -2.75
C THR A 175 16.14 2.70 -3.14
N PHE A 176 14.89 2.60 -2.68
CA PHE A 176 14.01 1.52 -3.09
C PHE A 176 13.54 1.73 -4.53
N GLY A 177 13.52 0.65 -5.31
CA GLY A 177 12.86 0.60 -6.62
C GLY A 177 12.01 -0.66 -6.71
N SER A 178 11.24 -0.78 -7.80
CA SER A 178 10.55 -2.04 -8.08
C SER A 178 11.55 -3.20 -8.19
N VAL A 179 11.25 -4.33 -7.54
CA VAL A 179 12.01 -5.58 -7.72
C VAL A 179 11.79 -6.14 -9.13
N LYS A 180 10.59 -5.95 -9.69
CA LYS A 180 10.22 -6.38 -11.04
C LYS A 180 10.81 -5.45 -12.09
N SER A 181 11.46 -6.03 -13.10
CA SER A 181 11.84 -5.35 -14.35
C SER A 181 10.67 -5.38 -15.34
N TYR A 182 10.45 -4.28 -16.04
CA TYR A 182 9.40 -4.11 -17.04
C TYR A 182 10.05 -3.92 -18.42
N ARG A 183 10.20 -5.02 -19.17
CA ARG A 183 10.57 -4.97 -20.60
C ARG A 183 9.33 -4.69 -21.44
N LYS A 184 9.45 -3.76 -22.39
CA LYS A 184 8.41 -3.56 -23.41
C LYS A 184 8.47 -4.74 -24.38
N ASN A 185 7.37 -5.47 -24.54
CA ASN A 185 7.15 -6.18 -25.79
C ASN A 185 7.03 -5.12 -26.88
N LYS A 186 8.04 -5.01 -27.75
CA LYS A 186 7.92 -4.30 -29.04
C LYS A 186 6.91 -5.07 -29.91
N ARG A 187 5.61 -4.93 -29.63
CA ARG A 187 4.59 -5.32 -30.61
C ARG A 187 4.44 -4.15 -31.59
N LYS A 188 4.82 -4.50 -32.82
CA LYS A 188 4.93 -3.73 -34.06
C LYS A 188 3.71 -2.83 -34.29
N LEU A 189 3.98 -1.65 -34.86
CA LEU A 189 3.01 -0.92 -35.69
C LEU A 189 2.51 -1.84 -36.82
#